data_AF-D4JG90-F1
#
_entry.id   AF-D4JG90-F1
#
_cell.length_a   1.000
_cell.length_b   1.000
_cell.length_c   1.000
_cell.angle_alpha   90.00
_cell.angle_beta   90.00
_cell.angle_gamma   90.00
#
_symmetry.space_group_name_H-M   'P 1'
#
loop_
_entity.id
_entity.type
_entity.pdbx_description
1 polymer ?
#
loop_
_entity_poly.entity_id
_entity_poly.type
_entity_poly.pdbx_seq_one_letter_code
_entity_poly.pdbx_strand_id
1 'polypeptide(L)'
;MQKDQKYKMYLWKQKKEYYTEENGKILFKEDTPMEIIESYELWQKQMQKLNDFPTKRTSGLFSFLERDTKEKPKQEPAKALMLAKAFIQRQNEGLDFSKEMFAPGFIMIDAYKKVYTSYLQIPKYNTKKYMIQTHLKNNDMIALLWTMEDMDKVTIFTFDKDKKITKVQEFVCSN
;
A
#
# COMPACT_ATOMS: atom_id res chain seq x y z
N MET A 1 21.33 8.19 7.27
CA MET A 1 21.73 7.03 6.43
C MET A 1 20.67 6.60 5.41
N GLN A 2 19.42 6.23 5.76
CA GLN A 2 18.44 5.77 4.74
C GLN A 2 17.93 6.87 3.78
N LYS A 3 17.83 8.13 4.22
CA LYS A 3 17.39 9.24 3.36
C LYS A 3 18.37 9.52 2.22
N ASP A 4 19.68 9.47 2.50
CA ASP A 4 20.72 9.80 1.53
C ASP A 4 20.78 8.80 0.36
N GLN A 5 20.53 7.51 0.63
CA GLN A 5 20.44 6.48 -0.41
C GLN A 5 19.23 6.66 -1.33
N LYS A 6 18.07 7.07 -0.79
CA LYS A 6 16.88 7.33 -1.61
C LYS A 6 17.11 8.49 -2.58
N TYR A 7 17.76 9.56 -2.13
CA TYR A 7 18.12 10.68 -3.01
C TYR A 7 19.10 10.26 -4.11
N LYS A 8 20.14 9.50 -3.75
CA LYS A 8 21.12 8.98 -4.72
C LYS A 8 20.50 8.08 -5.78
N MET A 9 19.47 7.28 -5.45
CA MET A 9 18.83 6.36 -6.39
C MET A 9 17.95 7.04 -7.46
N TYR A 10 17.44 8.25 -7.20
CA TYR A 10 16.58 8.96 -8.16
C TYR A 10 17.30 10.11 -8.88
N LEU A 11 18.60 10.29 -8.63
CA LEU A 11 19.40 11.33 -9.25
C LEU A 11 19.38 11.22 -10.79
N TRP A 12 19.45 10.00 -11.33
CA TRP A 12 19.36 9.79 -12.77
C TRP A 12 18.08 10.36 -13.39
N LYS A 13 16.92 10.21 -12.73
CA LYS A 13 15.64 10.74 -13.24
C LYS A 13 15.60 12.27 -13.33
N GLN A 14 16.41 12.95 -12.54
CA GLN A 14 16.49 14.42 -12.52
C GLN A 14 17.43 14.96 -13.60
N LYS A 15 18.21 14.08 -14.25
CA LYS A 15 19.33 14.41 -15.12
C LYS A 15 19.11 13.83 -16.53
N LYS A 16 17.96 14.18 -17.11
CA LYS A 16 17.50 13.71 -18.43
C LYS A 16 18.42 14.10 -19.57
N GLU A 17 19.28 15.10 -19.37
CA GLU A 17 20.27 15.53 -20.35
C GLU A 17 21.32 14.46 -20.68
N TYR A 18 21.51 13.44 -19.82
CA TYR A 18 22.55 12.42 -19.97
C TYR A 18 22.07 11.08 -20.55
N TYR A 19 20.78 10.92 -20.85
CA TYR A 19 20.28 9.64 -21.38
C TYR A 19 19.10 9.80 -22.32
N THR A 20 18.88 8.79 -23.15
CA THR A 20 17.68 8.62 -23.95
C THR A 20 16.91 7.38 -23.49
N GLU A 21 15.60 7.40 -23.64
CA GLU A 21 14.73 6.25 -23.35
C GLU A 21 14.21 5.67 -24.66
N GLU A 22 14.65 4.46 -24.99
CA GLU A 22 14.26 3.75 -26.21
C GLU A 22 13.65 2.39 -25.83
N ASN A 23 12.40 2.15 -26.22
CA ASN A 23 11.67 0.92 -25.91
C ASN A 23 11.71 0.53 -24.41
N GLY A 24 11.63 1.53 -23.53
CA GLY A 24 11.69 1.34 -22.07
C GLY A 24 13.09 1.01 -21.52
N LYS A 25 14.14 1.11 -22.35
CA LYS A 25 15.54 1.00 -21.93
C LYS A 25 16.18 2.38 -21.87
N ILE A 26 16.94 2.61 -20.81
CA ILE A 26 17.74 3.82 -20.66
C ILE A 26 19.10 3.60 -21.30
N LEU A 27 19.47 4.46 -22.24
CA LEU A 27 20.77 4.50 -22.89
C LEU A 27 21.50 5.77 -22.46
N PHE A 28 22.61 5.61 -21.74
CA PHE A 28 23.42 6.74 -21.31
C PHE A 28 24.34 7.22 -22.43
N LYS A 29 24.56 8.54 -22.48
CA LYS A 29 25.58 9.15 -23.34
C LYS A 29 26.97 8.82 -22.81
N GLU A 30 27.97 8.78 -23.69
CA GLU A 30 29.36 8.43 -23.31
C GLU A 30 29.95 9.36 -22.25
N ASP A 31 29.53 10.62 -22.22
CA ASP A 31 29.99 11.65 -21.28
C ASP A 31 29.23 11.65 -19.94
N THR A 32 28.36 10.68 -19.71
CA THR A 32 27.53 10.63 -18.51
C THR A 32 28.38 10.45 -17.25
N PRO A 33 28.26 11.35 -16.25
CA PRO A 33 28.90 11.18 -14.96
C PRO A 33 28.58 9.85 -14.30
N MET A 34 29.59 9.18 -13.74
CA MET A 34 29.45 7.84 -13.15
C MET A 34 28.40 7.78 -12.03
N GLU A 35 28.27 8.84 -11.23
CA GLU A 35 27.27 8.95 -10.17
C GLU A 35 25.83 8.82 -10.70
N ILE A 36 25.57 9.26 -11.93
CA ILE A 36 24.26 9.15 -12.59
C ILE A 36 24.01 7.73 -13.08
N ILE A 37 25.05 7.05 -13.58
CA ILE A 37 24.98 5.64 -13.99
C ILE A 37 24.73 4.76 -12.76
N GLU A 38 25.50 4.95 -11.70
CA GLU A 38 25.34 4.22 -10.42
C GLU A 38 23.96 4.44 -9.80
N SER A 39 23.43 5.67 -9.90
CA SER A 39 22.07 5.99 -9.48
C SER A 39 21.02 5.12 -10.17
N TYR A 40 21.15 4.92 -11.49
CA TYR A 40 20.26 4.07 -12.27
C TYR A 40 20.43 2.59 -11.97
N GLU A 41 21.67 2.11 -11.82
CA GLU A 41 21.93 0.72 -11.44
C GLU A 41 21.35 0.37 -10.07
N LEU A 42 21.46 1.28 -9.10
CA LEU A 42 20.85 1.12 -7.77
C LEU A 42 19.33 0.99 -7.88
N TRP A 43 18.70 1.80 -8.74
CA TRP A 43 17.28 1.72 -9.02
C TRP A 43 16.90 0.39 -9.70
N GLN A 44 17.67 -0.06 -10.70
CA GLN A 44 17.44 -1.34 -11.37
C GLN A 44 17.57 -2.52 -10.41
N LYS A 45 18.60 -2.54 -9.56
CA LYS A 45 18.79 -3.57 -8.52
C LYS A 45 17.62 -3.60 -7.54
N GLN A 46 17.01 -2.46 -7.22
CA GLN A 46 15.83 -2.42 -6.37
C GLN A 46 14.58 -2.96 -7.10
N MET A 47 14.40 -2.61 -8.37
CA MET A 47 13.29 -3.13 -9.19
C MET A 47 13.41 -4.63 -9.45
N GLN A 48 14.62 -5.15 -9.65
CA GLN A 48 14.86 -6.58 -9.80
C GLN A 48 14.50 -7.34 -8.50
N LYS A 49 14.88 -6.82 -7.33
CA LYS A 49 14.45 -7.40 -6.04
C LYS A 49 12.93 -7.41 -5.83
N LEU A 50 12.20 -6.48 -6.45
CA LEU A 50 10.74 -6.46 -6.44
C LEU A 50 10.14 -7.47 -7.42
N ASN A 51 10.82 -7.74 -8.55
CA ASN A 51 10.41 -8.73 -9.54
C ASN A 51 10.80 -10.17 -9.18
N ASP A 52 11.83 -10.37 -8.36
CA ASP A 52 12.25 -11.68 -7.82
C ASP A 52 11.41 -12.15 -6.62
N PHE A 53 10.37 -11.41 -6.24
CA PHE A 53 9.38 -11.87 -5.26
C PHE A 53 8.57 -13.04 -5.87
N PRO A 54 8.54 -14.23 -5.27
CA PRO A 54 7.97 -15.39 -5.93
C PRO A 54 6.46 -15.21 -6.12
N THR A 55 6.05 -15.10 -7.39
CA THR A 55 4.68 -15.34 -7.87
C THR A 55 4.30 -16.81 -7.59
N LYS A 56 3.98 -17.15 -6.34
CA LYS A 56 3.34 -18.43 -6.03
C LYS A 56 1.87 -18.35 -6.42
N ARG A 57 1.58 -18.90 -7.60
CA ARG A 57 0.26 -19.34 -8.06
C ARG A 57 -0.42 -20.15 -6.97
N THR A 58 -1.68 -19.83 -6.73
CA THR A 58 -2.65 -20.65 -6.00
C THR A 58 -2.89 -21.96 -6.74
N SER A 59 -2.59 -23.09 -6.13
CA SER A 59 -3.25 -24.37 -6.43
C SER A 59 -3.04 -25.37 -5.30
N GLY A 60 -4.15 -25.87 -4.74
CA GLY A 60 -4.20 -27.22 -4.16
C GLY A 60 -4.02 -27.36 -2.66
N LEU A 61 -5.16 -27.61 -1.99
CA LEU A 61 -5.39 -28.50 -0.84
C LEU A 61 -4.48 -28.47 0.40
N PHE A 62 -5.17 -28.44 1.55
CA PHE A 62 -4.66 -28.75 2.88
C PHE A 62 -3.71 -29.96 2.93
N SER A 63 -2.55 -29.78 3.55
CA SER A 63 -1.89 -30.82 4.34
C SER A 63 -1.28 -30.20 5.60
N PHE A 64 -1.80 -30.68 6.74
CA PHE A 64 -1.20 -30.55 8.06
C PHE A 64 0.10 -31.38 8.12
N LEU A 65 1.02 -30.96 9.00
CA LEU A 65 2.34 -31.52 9.33
C LEU A 65 3.53 -30.99 8.50
N GLU A 66 4.26 -30.04 9.08
CA GLU A 66 5.62 -30.30 9.54
C GLU A 66 6.05 -29.19 10.50
N ARG A 67 6.37 -29.58 11.74
CA ARG A 67 7.11 -28.75 12.68
C ARG A 67 8.55 -28.74 12.21
N ASP A 68 9.05 -27.56 11.83
CA ASP A 68 10.47 -27.31 11.92
C ASP A 68 10.73 -25.93 12.51
N THR A 69 11.58 -25.95 13.54
CA THR A 69 11.97 -24.81 14.35
C THR A 69 12.96 -23.97 13.55
N LYS A 70 12.45 -22.94 12.88
CA LYS A 70 13.26 -21.80 12.43
C LYS A 70 12.56 -20.53 12.87
N GLU A 71 13.33 -19.68 13.55
CA GLU A 71 12.90 -18.38 14.05
C GLU A 71 11.97 -17.70 13.04
N LYS A 72 10.74 -17.41 13.48
CA LYS A 72 9.78 -16.67 12.66
C LYS A 72 10.45 -15.36 12.23
N PRO A 73 10.62 -15.07 10.92
CA PRO A 73 10.77 -13.68 10.54
C PRO A 73 9.49 -12.98 11.05
N LYS A 74 9.64 -11.90 11.83
CA LYS A 74 8.50 -11.11 12.34
C LYS A 74 7.59 -10.69 11.17
N GLN A 75 6.57 -11.50 10.92
CA GLN A 75 5.56 -11.26 9.91
C GLN A 75 4.46 -10.38 10.52
N GLU A 76 4.81 -9.13 10.87
CA GLU A 76 3.87 -8.11 11.34
C GLU A 76 3.58 -6.97 10.32
N PRO A 77 3.29 -7.28 9.04
CA PRO A 77 2.48 -6.36 8.21
C PRO A 77 1.09 -6.83 7.79
N ALA A 78 0.80 -8.15 7.80
CA ALA A 78 -0.33 -8.69 7.05
C ALA A 78 -1.70 -8.30 7.62
N LYS A 79 -1.85 -8.28 8.96
CA LYS A 79 -3.14 -8.09 9.62
C LYS A 79 -3.75 -6.70 9.40
N ALA A 80 -2.96 -5.64 9.54
CA ALA A 80 -3.45 -4.26 9.38
C ALA A 80 -3.86 -3.96 7.94
N LEU A 81 -3.06 -4.40 6.96
CA LEU A 81 -3.39 -4.24 5.54
C LEU A 81 -4.62 -5.05 5.15
N MET A 82 -4.75 -6.29 5.65
CA MET A 82 -5.95 -7.09 5.47
C MET A 82 -7.19 -6.40 6.06
N LEU A 83 -7.09 -5.83 7.26
CA LEU A 83 -8.19 -5.10 7.88
C LEU A 83 -8.58 -3.84 7.10
N ALA A 84 -7.61 -3.07 6.60
CA ALA A 84 -7.88 -1.91 5.76
C ALA A 84 -8.61 -2.29 4.47
N LYS A 85 -8.16 -3.35 3.78
CA LYS A 85 -8.83 -3.86 2.57
C LYS A 85 -10.22 -4.40 2.88
N ALA A 86 -10.36 -5.16 3.96
CA ALA A 86 -11.66 -5.70 4.41
C ALA A 86 -12.63 -4.58 4.79
N PHE A 87 -12.14 -3.46 5.33
CA PHE A 87 -12.97 -2.28 5.60
C PHE A 87 -13.58 -1.73 4.31
N ILE A 88 -12.73 -1.41 3.31
CA ILE A 88 -13.19 -0.87 2.01
C ILE A 88 -14.15 -1.85 1.34
N GLN A 89 -13.83 -3.14 1.36
CA GLN A 89 -14.70 -4.18 0.84
C GLN A 89 -16.07 -4.17 1.50
N ARG A 90 -16.15 -4.26 2.84
CA ARG A 90 -17.42 -4.31 3.57
C ARG A 90 -18.25 -3.05 3.37
N GLN A 91 -17.61 -1.88 3.37
CA GLN A 91 -18.26 -0.59 3.13
C GLN A 91 -18.94 -0.54 1.75
N ASN A 92 -18.22 -0.97 0.71
CA ASN A 92 -18.73 -0.96 -0.66
C ASN A 92 -19.75 -2.07 -0.88
N GLU A 93 -19.52 -3.28 -0.38
CA GLU A 93 -20.43 -4.42 -0.57
C GLU A 93 -21.65 -4.41 0.36
N GLY A 94 -21.78 -3.42 1.24
CA GLY A 94 -22.94 -3.31 2.14
C GLY A 94 -22.92 -4.23 3.36
N LEU A 95 -21.79 -4.89 3.60
CA LEU A 95 -21.66 -5.87 4.67
C LEU A 95 -21.55 -5.17 6.03
N ASP A 96 -22.06 -5.82 7.08
CA ASP A 96 -21.89 -5.32 8.45
C ASP A 96 -20.43 -5.31 8.86
N PHE A 97 -20.02 -4.36 9.68
CA PHE A 97 -18.68 -4.38 10.26
C PHE A 97 -18.65 -5.17 11.57
N SER A 98 -17.59 -5.94 11.78
CA SER A 98 -17.40 -6.67 13.04
C SER A 98 -16.71 -5.77 14.06
N LYS A 99 -17.16 -5.83 15.32
CA LYS A 99 -16.64 -5.02 16.43
C LYS A 99 -15.13 -5.21 16.63
N GLU A 100 -14.65 -6.43 16.38
CA GLU A 100 -13.27 -6.86 16.58
C GLU A 100 -12.27 -6.13 15.65
N MET A 101 -12.77 -5.53 14.56
CA MET A 101 -11.97 -4.71 13.64
C MET A 101 -11.52 -3.38 14.27
N PHE A 102 -12.22 -2.90 15.30
CA PHE A 102 -12.05 -1.54 15.83
C PHE A 102 -11.52 -1.53 17.26
N ALA A 103 -10.65 -0.56 17.52
CA ALA A 103 -10.20 -0.25 18.87
C ALA A 103 -11.29 0.53 19.63
N PRO A 104 -11.29 0.49 20.98
CA PRO A 104 -12.06 1.45 21.77
C PRO A 104 -11.73 2.89 21.36
N GLY A 105 -12.75 3.75 21.24
CA GLY A 105 -12.56 5.15 20.84
C GLY A 105 -12.35 5.36 19.34
N PHE A 106 -12.72 4.39 18.50
CA PHE A 106 -12.70 4.53 17.05
C PHE A 106 -13.40 5.80 16.55
N ILE A 107 -12.80 6.45 15.55
CA ILE A 107 -13.39 7.58 14.84
C ILE A 107 -13.19 7.45 13.34
N MET A 108 -14.22 7.81 12.57
CA MET A 108 -14.11 7.99 11.13
C MET A 108 -14.49 9.42 10.76
N ILE A 109 -13.75 9.99 9.81
CA ILE A 109 -14.07 11.24 9.13
C ILE A 109 -14.21 10.89 7.65
N ASP A 110 -15.41 11.03 7.10
CA ASP A 110 -15.61 10.80 5.67
C ASP A 110 -15.07 11.97 4.83
N ALA A 111 -15.10 11.80 3.51
CA ALA A 111 -14.58 12.81 2.59
C ALA A 111 -15.37 14.13 2.60
N TYR A 112 -16.59 14.14 3.18
CA TYR A 112 -17.45 15.31 3.34
C TYR A 112 -17.35 15.92 4.74
N LYS A 113 -16.33 15.54 5.52
CA LYS A 113 -16.05 16.03 6.88
C LYS A 113 -17.09 15.60 7.91
N LYS A 114 -17.94 14.60 7.60
CA LYS A 114 -18.86 14.03 8.58
C LYS A 114 -18.11 13.05 9.47
N VAL A 115 -18.39 13.15 10.77
CA VAL A 115 -17.73 12.36 11.81
C VAL A 115 -18.63 11.22 12.27
N TYR A 116 -18.04 10.04 12.41
CA TYR A 116 -18.68 8.83 12.91
C TYR A 116 -17.87 8.27 14.08
N THR A 117 -18.52 8.08 15.22
CA THR A 117 -17.87 7.59 16.46
C THR A 117 -18.23 6.14 16.78
N SER A 118 -19.02 5.50 15.92
CA SER A 118 -19.39 4.09 16.01
C SER A 118 -19.31 3.42 14.65
N TYR A 119 -18.79 2.19 14.62
CA TYR A 119 -18.71 1.39 13.39
C TYR A 119 -20.09 1.04 12.81
N LEU A 120 -21.15 1.08 13.63
CA LEU A 120 -22.53 0.85 13.20
C LEU A 120 -23.08 2.00 12.36
N GLN A 121 -22.48 3.19 12.43
CA GLN A 121 -22.94 4.39 11.73
C GLN A 121 -22.24 4.60 10.39
N ILE A 122 -21.21 3.79 10.08
CA ILE A 122 -20.41 3.93 8.87
C ILE A 122 -21.32 3.77 7.64
N PRO A 123 -21.27 4.70 6.67
CA PRO A 123 -22.09 4.62 5.48
C PRO A 123 -21.70 3.41 4.62
N LYS A 124 -22.72 2.72 4.10
CA LYS A 124 -22.58 1.58 3.19
C LYS A 124 -23.02 2.00 1.80
N TYR A 125 -22.19 1.74 0.79
CA TYR A 125 -22.44 2.21 -0.58
C TYR A 125 -23.19 1.19 -1.44
N ASN A 126 -23.17 -0.10 -1.08
CA ASN A 126 -23.83 -1.19 -1.81
C ASN A 126 -23.47 -1.26 -3.31
N THR A 127 -22.20 -1.02 -3.64
CA THR A 127 -21.64 -1.07 -4.99
C THR A 127 -20.53 -2.11 -5.11
N LYS A 128 -20.49 -2.81 -6.24
CA LYS A 128 -19.39 -3.73 -6.59
C LYS A 128 -18.36 -3.08 -7.51
N LYS A 129 -18.60 -1.84 -7.95
CA LYS A 129 -17.71 -1.10 -8.85
C LYS A 129 -16.64 -0.36 -8.04
N TYR A 130 -15.76 -1.12 -7.40
CA TYR A 130 -14.61 -0.56 -6.70
C TYR A 130 -13.32 -1.34 -6.98
N MET A 131 -12.18 -0.66 -6.95
CA MET A 131 -10.87 -1.27 -7.14
C MET A 131 -9.83 -0.60 -6.24
N ILE A 132 -9.12 -1.40 -5.46
CA ILE A 132 -7.99 -0.92 -4.65
C ILE A 132 -6.74 -0.92 -5.53
N GLN A 133 -6.18 0.26 -5.81
CA GLN A 133 -5.09 0.44 -6.76
C GLN A 133 -3.72 0.27 -6.11
N THR A 134 -3.46 0.99 -5.02
CA THR A 134 -2.16 0.98 -4.34
C THR A 134 -2.32 1.19 -2.84
N HIS A 135 -1.27 0.88 -2.09
CA HIS A 135 -1.19 1.15 -0.67
C HIS A 135 0.17 1.76 -0.29
N LEU A 136 0.13 2.74 0.60
CA LEU A 136 1.33 3.27 1.26
C LEU A 136 1.30 2.83 2.72
N LYS A 137 2.44 2.32 3.19
CA LYS A 137 2.59 1.87 4.58
C LYS A 137 3.58 2.77 5.33
N ASN A 138 3.15 3.25 6.48
CA ASN A 138 4.01 3.71 7.56
C ASN A 138 3.72 2.83 8.80
N ASN A 139 4.58 2.80 9.82
CA ASN A 139 4.52 1.83 10.92
C ASN A 139 3.13 1.66 11.56
N ASP A 140 2.39 2.77 11.70
CA ASP A 140 1.06 2.81 12.33
C ASP A 140 -0.06 3.29 11.41
N MET A 141 0.25 3.52 10.12
CA MET A 141 -0.71 4.04 9.15
C MET A 141 -0.67 3.27 7.84
N ILE A 142 -1.85 3.04 7.28
CA ILE A 142 -2.01 2.50 5.92
C ILE A 142 -2.88 3.46 5.14
N ALA A 143 -2.37 4.00 4.05
CA ALA A 143 -3.19 4.72 3.08
C ALA A 143 -3.52 3.78 1.92
N LEU A 144 -4.79 3.69 1.55
CA LEU A 144 -5.28 2.97 0.38
C LEU A 144 -5.77 3.99 -0.65
N LEU A 145 -5.25 3.91 -1.87
CA LEU A 145 -5.84 4.58 -3.03
C LEU A 145 -6.77 3.59 -3.73
N TRP A 146 -8.00 3.99 -3.97
CA TRP A 146 -9.02 3.14 -4.55
C TRP A 146 -10.04 3.96 -5.35
N THR A 147 -10.65 3.33 -6.34
CA THR A 147 -11.69 3.94 -7.18
C THR A 147 -13.04 3.35 -6.81
N MET A 148 -14.10 4.16 -6.82
CA MET A 148 -15.48 3.76 -6.65
C MET A 148 -16.34 4.51 -7.66
N GLU A 149 -17.03 3.81 -8.57
CA GLU A 149 -17.91 4.45 -9.56
C GLU A 149 -17.26 5.66 -10.24
N ASP A 150 -16.03 5.47 -10.73
CA ASP A 150 -15.19 6.48 -11.40
C ASP A 150 -14.71 7.65 -10.52
N MET A 151 -14.95 7.57 -9.21
CA MET A 151 -14.40 8.50 -8.21
C MET A 151 -13.19 7.89 -7.51
N ASP A 152 -12.03 8.52 -7.68
CA ASP A 152 -10.83 8.16 -6.93
C ASP A 152 -10.89 8.69 -5.50
N LYS A 153 -10.52 7.82 -4.56
CA LYS A 153 -10.53 8.07 -3.13
C LYS A 153 -9.21 7.64 -2.49
N VAL A 154 -8.77 8.41 -1.51
CA VAL A 154 -7.71 8.00 -0.59
C VAL A 154 -8.32 7.79 0.78
N THR A 155 -8.14 6.60 1.34
CA THR A 155 -8.53 6.31 2.72
C THR A 155 -7.31 6.01 3.57
N ILE A 156 -7.13 6.79 4.62
CA ILE A 156 -6.04 6.63 5.58
C ILE A 156 -6.58 5.93 6.83
N PHE A 157 -5.94 4.82 7.18
CA PHE A 157 -6.21 4.02 8.36
C PHE A 157 -5.09 4.21 9.37
N THR A 158 -5.46 4.45 10.62
CA THR A 158 -4.54 4.41 11.78
C THR A 158 -4.90 3.21 12.65
N PHE A 159 -3.89 2.59 13.25
CA PHE A 159 -4.04 1.37 14.03
C PHE A 159 -3.47 1.51 15.44
N ASP A 160 -4.01 0.75 16.40
CA ASP A 160 -3.40 0.57 17.71
C ASP A 160 -2.29 -0.50 17.70
N LYS A 161 -1.71 -0.74 18.87
CA LYS A 161 -0.68 -1.79 19.09
C LYS A 161 -1.16 -3.21 18.74
N ASP A 162 -2.47 -3.48 18.86
CA ASP A 162 -3.09 -4.78 18.57
C ASP A 162 -3.55 -4.91 17.11
N LYS A 163 -3.23 -3.89 16.31
CA LYS A 163 -3.57 -3.72 14.89
C LYS A 163 -5.08 -3.63 14.65
N LYS A 164 -5.83 -3.06 15.59
CA LYS A 164 -7.22 -2.67 15.40
C LYS A 164 -7.32 -1.24 14.89
N ILE A 165 -8.37 -0.94 14.15
CA ILE A 165 -8.59 0.38 13.55
C ILE A 165 -8.97 1.39 14.63
N THR A 166 -8.18 2.45 14.78
CA THR A 166 -8.45 3.57 15.70
C THR A 166 -9.03 4.78 14.95
N LYS A 167 -8.56 5.03 13.72
CA LYS A 167 -9.03 6.15 12.91
C LYS A 167 -9.13 5.77 11.43
N VAL A 168 -10.20 6.23 10.78
CA VAL A 168 -10.36 6.23 9.31
C VAL A 168 -10.57 7.65 8.83
N GLN A 169 -9.86 8.06 7.79
CA GLN A 169 -10.05 9.36 7.16
C GLN A 169 -10.10 9.20 5.64
N GLU A 170 -11.21 9.62 5.04
CA GLU A 170 -11.42 9.53 3.60
C GLU A 170 -11.21 10.90 2.94
N PHE A 171 -10.73 10.85 1.70
CA PHE A 171 -10.54 12.01 0.83
C PHE A 171 -11.02 11.62 -0.57
N VAL A 172 -11.69 12.52 -1.27
CA VAL A 172 -11.91 12.42 -2.71
C VAL A 172 -10.70 13.02 -3.41
N CYS A 173 -10.14 12.31 -4.38
CA CYS A 173 -9.15 12.87 -5.28
C CYS A 173 -9.89 13.71 -6.32
N SER A 174 -9.80 15.04 -6.20
CA SER A 174 -10.22 15.93 -7.28
C SER A 174 -9.18 15.84 -8.40
N ASN A 175 -9.64 15.62 -9.64
CA ASN A 175 -8.85 15.98 -10.82
C ASN A 175 -8.93 17.49 -11.04
#